data_AF-A0A7J3XJS2-F1
#
_entry.id   AF-A0A7J3XJS2-F1
#
_cell.length_a   1.000
_cell.length_b   1.000
_cell.length_c   1.000
_cell.angle_alpha   90.00
_cell.angle_beta   90.00
_cell.angle_gamma   90.00
#
_symmetry.space_group_name_H-M   'P 1'
#
loop_
_entity.id
_entity.type
_entity.pdbx_description
1 polymer ?
#
loop_
_entity_poly.entity_id
_entity_poly.type
_entity_poly.pdbx_seq_one_letter_code
_entity_poly.pdbx_strand_id
1 'polypeptide(L)' 'MTKIETQTTLEKFRRFVISNCCASFIPKEYLEDPTVFPERDPQEGTIHVEAVSKVFLNQIRNVRFV' A
#
# COMPACT_ATOMS: atom_id res chain seq x y z
N MET A 1 -20.13 -19.54 8.67
CA MET A 1 -18.70 -19.35 9.00
C MET A 1 -18.09 -18.55 7.86
N THR A 2 -17.65 -17.32 8.10
CA THR A 2 -17.12 -16.44 7.05
C THR A 2 -15.75 -16.96 6.62
N LYS A 3 -15.57 -17.22 5.32
CA LYS A 3 -14.32 -17.74 4.76
C LYS A 3 -13.34 -16.56 4.64
N ILE A 4 -12.27 -16.58 5.43
CA ILE A 4 -11.21 -15.56 5.34
C ILE A 4 -10.20 -16.07 4.32
N GLU A 5 -10.09 -15.40 3.19
CA GLU A 5 -9.03 -15.65 2.21
C GLU A 5 -7.75 -14.98 2.71
N THR A 6 -6.78 -15.79 3.12
CA THR A 6 -5.48 -15.31 3.65
C THR A 6 -4.45 -15.07 2.55
N GLN A 7 -4.72 -15.58 1.34
CA GLN A 7 -3.84 -15.45 0.19
C GLN A 7 -4.54 -14.63 -0.89
N THR A 8 -3.79 -13.72 -1.51
CA THR A 8 -4.28 -12.92 -2.61
C THR A 8 -3.13 -12.54 -3.51
N THR A 9 -3.46 -12.10 -4.72
CA THR A 9 -2.47 -11.56 -5.67
C THR A 9 -1.95 -10.22 -5.17
N LEU A 10 -0.70 -9.88 -5.49
CA LEU A 10 -0.07 -8.61 -5.12
C LEU A 10 -0.89 -7.39 -5.57
N GLU A 11 -1.48 -7.43 -6.77
CA GLU A 11 -2.34 -6.35 -7.28
C GLU A 11 -3.58 -6.13 -6.42
N LYS A 12 -4.29 -7.21 -6.05
CA LYS A 12 -5.45 -7.12 -5.16
C LYS A 12 -5.06 -6.62 -3.77
N PHE A 13 -3.93 -7.08 -3.23
CA PHE A 13 -3.41 -6.59 -1.95
C PHE A 13 -3.14 -5.08 -2.02
N ARG A 14 -2.45 -4.62 -3.06
CA ARG A 14 -2.21 -3.19 -3.30
C ARG A 14 -3.50 -2.40 -3.36
N ARG A 15 -4.48 -2.81 -4.17
CA ARG A 15 -5.78 -2.13 -4.27
C ARG A 15 -6.51 -2.06 -2.94
N PHE A 16 -6.44 -3.14 -2.16
CA PHE A 16 -7.02 -3.20 -0.82
C PHE A 16 -6.36 -2.19 0.11
N VAL A 17 -5.03 -2.13 0.15
CA VAL A 17 -4.31 -1.16 0.99
C VAL A 17 -4.60 0.27 0.56
N ILE A 18 -4.55 0.57 -0.74
CA ILE A 18 -4.85 1.91 -1.26
C ILE A 18 -6.26 2.33 -0.83
N SER A 19 -7.26 1.46 -1.06
CA SER A 19 -8.66 1.72 -0.73
C SER A 19 -8.88 2.04 0.74
N ASN A 20 -8.17 1.35 1.64
CA ASN A 20 -8.36 1.49 3.08
C ASN A 20 -7.46 2.55 3.74
N CYS A 21 -6.31 2.90 3.13
CA CYS A 21 -5.33 3.79 3.75
C CYS A 21 -5.23 5.17 3.11
N CYS A 22 -5.26 5.28 1.78
CA CYS A 22 -4.85 6.51 1.10
C CYS A 22 -5.66 6.88 -0.15
N ALA A 23 -6.75 6.17 -0.46
CA ALA A 23 -7.57 6.44 -1.64
C ALA A 23 -8.04 7.91 -1.74
N SER A 24 -8.26 8.59 -0.62
CA SER A 24 -8.70 9.99 -0.61
C SER A 24 -7.61 11.00 -1.00
N PHE A 25 -6.33 10.63 -0.95
CA PHE A 25 -5.21 11.58 -1.15
C PHE A 25 -4.04 11.04 -1.97
N ILE A 26 -4.09 9.79 -2.44
CA ILE A 26 -3.06 9.22 -3.32
C ILE A 26 -3.05 9.97 -4.67
N PRO A 27 -1.88 10.40 -5.16
CA PRO A 27 -1.74 10.96 -6.50
C PRO A 27 -2.17 9.95 -7.57
N LYS A 28 -2.78 10.44 -8.67
CA LYS A 28 -3.22 9.58 -9.78
C LYS A 28 -2.06 8.80 -10.39
N GLU A 29 -0.90 9.43 -10.55
CA GLU A 29 0.32 8.82 -11.08
C GLU A 29 0.73 7.56 -10.29
N TYR A 30 0.62 7.60 -8.95
CA TYR A 30 0.95 6.45 -8.09
C TYR A 30 -0.14 5.38 -8.13
N LEU A 31 -1.39 5.76 -8.39
CA LEU A 31 -2.50 4.82 -8.55
C LEU A 31 -2.37 4.02 -9.85
N GLU A 32 -1.90 4.67 -10.92
CA GLU A 32 -1.71 4.09 -12.25
C GLU A 32 -0.43 3.25 -12.37
N ASP A 33 0.66 3.63 -11.68
CA ASP A 33 1.92 2.88 -11.69
C ASP A 33 1.82 1.65 -10.78
N PRO A 34 1.81 0.40 -11.31
CA PRO A 34 1.63 -0.85 -10.54
C PRO A 34 2.80 -1.20 -9.61
N THR A 35 3.92 -0.47 -9.68
CA THR A 35 5.12 -0.72 -8.89
C THR A 35 5.14 0.04 -7.56
N VAL A 36 4.26 1.03 -7.39
CA VAL A 36 4.18 1.85 -6.17
C VAL A 36 3.36 1.17 -5.08
N PHE A 37 3.90 1.11 -3.87
CA PHE A 37 3.19 0.55 -2.72
C PHE A 37 3.11 1.55 -1.55
N PRO A 38 1.93 1.68 -0.92
CA PRO A 38 1.80 2.41 0.34
C PRO A 38 2.29 1.56 1.53
N GLU A 39 3.23 2.10 2.30
CA GLU A 39 3.69 1.60 3.60
C GLU A 39 3.21 2.52 4.73
N ARG A 40 2.98 1.94 5.92
CA ARG A 40 2.59 2.68 7.13
C ARG A 40 3.47 2.32 8.32
N ASP A 41 3.69 3.32 9.17
CA ASP A 41 4.51 3.21 10.36
C ASP A 41 3.88 2.24 11.38
N PRO A 42 4.70 1.42 12.09
CA PRO A 42 4.20 0.42 13.04
C PRO A 42 3.30 0.96 14.16
N GLN A 43 3.42 2.23 14.53
CA GLN A 43 2.67 2.79 15.66
C GLN A 43 1.16 2.90 15.42
N GLU A 44 0.72 2.98 14.15
CA GLU A 44 -0.71 3.09 13.80
C GLU A 44 -1.25 1.89 13.02
N GLY A 45 -0.38 0.93 12.70
CA GLY A 45 -0.68 -0.25 11.90
C GLY A 45 0.42 -0.48 10.85
N THR A 46 1.23 -1.51 11.05
CA THR A 46 2.34 -1.83 10.16
C THR A 46 1.84 -2.34 8.82
N ILE A 47 2.16 -1.61 7.76
CA ILE A 47 2.07 -2.12 6.39
C ILE A 47 3.47 -2.06 5.82
N HIS A 48 4.07 -3.23 5.63
CA HIS A 48 5.42 -3.39 5.11
C HIS A 48 5.38 -4.27 3.87
N VAL A 49 6.01 -3.81 2.79
CA VAL A 49 6.08 -4.56 1.53
C VAL A 49 7.53 -4.96 1.30
N GLU A 50 7.83 -6.25 1.37
CA GLU A 50 9.18 -6.75 1.07
C GLU A 50 9.47 -6.63 -0.42
N ALA A 51 10.61 -6.04 -0.76
CA ALA A 51 11.06 -5.85 -2.14
C ALA A 51 12.58 -5.93 -2.21
N VAL A 52 13.11 -6.34 -3.37
CA VAL A 52 14.56 -6.41 -3.62
C VAL A 52 15.19 -5.02 -3.60
N SER A 53 14.48 -4.02 -4.08
CA SER A 53 14.86 -2.61 -4.03
C SER A 53 13.64 -1.77 -3.70
N LYS A 54 13.79 -0.84 -2.76
CA LYS A 54 12.75 0.12 -2.36
C LYS A 54 13.25 1.52 -2.67
N VAL A 55 12.45 2.29 -3.40
CA VAL A 55 12.77 3.68 -3.71
C VAL A 55 11.73 4.55 -3.05
N PHE A 56 12.16 5.37 -2.10
CA PHE A 56 11.24 6.34 -1.49
C PHE A 56 10.83 7.37 -2.53
N LEU A 57 9.55 7.38 -2.90
CA LEU A 57 8.99 8.36 -3.83
C LEU A 57 8.54 9.60 -3.07
N ASN A 58 7.69 9.42 -2.07
CA ASN A 58 7.14 10.51 -1.28
C ASN A 58 6.49 10.02 0.03
N GLN A 59 6.23 10.93 0.96
CA GLN A 59 5.40 10.67 2.14
C GLN A 59 4.27 11.69 2.20
N ILE A 60 3.04 11.22 2.25
CA ILE A 60 1.85 12.06 2.43
C ILE A 60 1.18 11.62 3.74
N ARG A 61 1.11 12.54 4.70
CA ARG A 61 0.64 12.27 6.07
C ARG A 61 1.50 11.16 6.71
N ASN A 62 0.87 10.06 7.11
CA ASN A 62 1.42 8.89 7.76
C ASN A 62 1.65 7.71 6.79
N VAL A 63 1.51 7.92 5.48
CA VAL A 63 1.71 6.89 4.45
C VAL A 63 2.93 7.23 3.61
N ARG A 64 3.87 6.29 3.52
CA ARG A 64 5.06 6.36 2.65
C ARG A 64 4.77 5.62 1.36
N PHE A 65 5.13 6.20 0.23
CA PHE A 65 5.04 5.56 -1.08
C PHE A 65 6.45 5.11 -1.47
N VAL A 66 6.59 3.80 -1.67
CA VAL A 66 7.84 3.13 -2.03
C VAL A 66 7.71 2.34 -3.32
#